data_AF-A0A2T4TVY6-F1
#
_entry.id   AF-A0A2T4TVY6-F1
#
_cell.length_a   1.000
_cell.length_b   1.000
_cell.length_c   1.000
_cell.angle_alpha   90.00
_cell.angle_beta   90.00
_cell.angle_gamma   90.00
#
_symmetry.space_group_name_H-M   'P 1'
#
loop_
_entity.id
_entity.type
_entity.pdbx_description
1 polymer ?
#
loop_
_entity_poly.entity_id
_entity_poly.type
_entity_poly.pdbx_seq_one_letter_code
_entity_poly.pdbx_strand_id
1 'polypeptide(L)'
;MPKHMNGIQLIRNGWFVGVAGLLYGVAVWGSFQWIYTAEIVLERLEQAVEAPDPAAAMRVYEQIARSRVRRDDLDSFVKLGQVLERAERRDAAIEIWRRVVAVVPEDEGLRMRLALTLHNAGRYAEAEPHFAALLREGPE
;
A
#
# COMPACT_ATOMS: atom_id res chain seq x y z
N MET A 1 -6.17 -60.34 23.06
CA MET A 1 -6.82 -59.23 23.81
C MET A 1 -6.16 -57.92 23.40
N PRO A 2 -6.86 -56.99 22.73
CA PRO A 2 -6.28 -55.72 22.32
C PRO A 2 -6.31 -54.73 23.49
N LYS A 3 -5.17 -54.10 23.77
CA LYS A 3 -5.05 -53.02 24.75
C LYS A 3 -5.75 -51.77 24.18
N HIS A 4 -6.90 -51.42 24.73
CA HIS A 4 -7.50 -50.10 24.50
C HIS A 4 -6.53 -49.02 24.97
N MET A 5 -6.00 -48.24 24.03
CA MET A 5 -5.20 -47.06 24.32
C MET A 5 -6.14 -45.85 24.42
N ASN A 6 -6.30 -45.32 25.64
CA ASN A 6 -7.14 -44.16 25.94
C ASN A 6 -6.51 -42.86 25.40
N GLY A 7 -7.27 -42.10 24.62
CA GLY A 7 -6.86 -40.84 23.96
C GLY A 7 -6.55 -39.63 24.88
N ILE A 8 -6.45 -39.84 26.19
CA ILE A 8 -6.32 -38.78 27.20
C ILE A 8 -4.85 -38.58 27.65
N GLN A 9 -3.92 -39.44 27.25
CA GLN A 9 -2.49 -39.31 27.59
C GLN A 9 -1.70 -38.33 26.70
N LEU A 10 -2.28 -37.79 25.63
CA LEU A 10 -1.55 -36.92 24.69
C LEU A 10 -1.36 -35.49 25.22
N ILE A 11 -2.16 -35.05 26.18
CA ILE A 11 -2.19 -33.66 26.68
C ILE A 11 -1.18 -33.44 27.84
N ARG A 12 -0.54 -34.50 28.34
CA ARG A 12 0.43 -34.45 29.46
C ARG A 12 1.87 -34.38 28.96
N ASN A 13 2.16 -33.49 28.03
CA ASN A 13 3.54 -33.27 27.55
C ASN A 13 3.74 -31.77 27.30
N GLY A 14 4.30 -31.07 28.29
CA GLY A 14 4.47 -29.61 28.28
C GLY A 14 5.34 -29.08 27.12
N TRP A 15 6.18 -29.93 26.52
CA TRP A 15 6.94 -29.56 25.32
C TRP A 15 6.05 -29.34 24.10
N PHE A 16 4.88 -30.00 24.00
CA PHE A 16 3.95 -29.85 22.87
C PHE A 16 3.27 -28.47 22.87
N VAL A 17 2.91 -27.95 24.05
CA VAL A 17 2.37 -26.60 24.21
C VAL A 17 3.45 -25.55 23.91
N GLY A 18 4.70 -25.79 24.31
CA GLY A 18 5.83 -24.92 23.99
C GLY A 18 6.15 -24.87 22.49
N VAL A 19 6.16 -26.01 21.81
CA VAL A 19 6.39 -26.08 20.36
C VAL A 19 5.22 -25.47 19.59
N ALA A 20 3.97 -25.71 20.00
CA ALA A 20 2.80 -25.08 19.39
C ALA A 20 2.79 -23.55 19.59
N GLY A 21 3.21 -23.06 20.76
CA GLY A 21 3.38 -21.63 21.03
C GLY A 21 4.49 -20.99 20.20
N LEU A 22 5.62 -21.69 19.99
CA LEU A 22 6.70 -21.23 19.12
C LEU A 22 6.28 -21.19 17.65
N LEU A 23 5.57 -22.21 17.16
CA LEU A 23 5.05 -22.24 15.79
C LEU A 23 3.99 -21.15 15.56
N TYR A 24 3.11 -20.93 16.54
CA TYR A 24 2.15 -19.83 16.52
C TYR A 24 2.85 -18.48 16.56
N GLY A 25 3.89 -18.33 17.39
CA GLY A 25 4.73 -17.14 17.46
C GLY A 25 5.41 -16.84 16.12
N VAL A 26 6.00 -17.84 15.46
CA VAL A 26 6.62 -17.68 14.13
C VAL A 26 5.58 -17.36 13.05
N ALA A 27 4.39 -17.97 13.10
CA ALA A 27 3.32 -17.69 12.16
C ALA A 27 2.77 -16.26 12.33
N VAL A 28 2.52 -15.81 13.56
CA VAL A 28 2.07 -14.45 13.86
C VAL A 28 3.16 -13.43 13.54
N TRP A 29 4.41 -13.71 13.90
CA TRP A 29 5.56 -12.86 13.62
C TRP A 29 5.83 -12.72 12.12
N GLY A 30 5.76 -13.82 11.36
CA GLY A 30 5.87 -13.81 9.90
C GLY A 30 4.73 -13.05 9.23
N SER A 31 3.50 -13.21 9.74
CA SER A 31 2.34 -12.44 9.26
C SER A 31 2.49 -10.94 9.52
N PHE A 32 3.08 -10.57 10.66
CA PHE A 32 3.38 -9.19 11.01
C PHE A 32 4.45 -8.63 10.06
N GLN A 33 5.57 -9.33 9.89
CA GLN A 33 6.65 -8.96 8.96
C GLN A 33 6.16 -8.76 7.51
N TRP A 34 5.24 -9.59 7.04
CA TRP A 34 4.71 -9.49 5.68
C TRP A 34 3.92 -8.19 5.43
N ILE A 35 3.23 -7.66 6.46
CA ILE A 35 2.44 -6.42 6.35
C ILE A 35 3.35 -5.18 6.35
N TYR A 36 4.40 -5.15 7.19
CA TYR A 36 5.25 -3.95 7.34
C TYR A 36 6.35 -3.79 6.29
N THR A 37 6.66 -4.84 5.51
CA THR A 37 7.73 -4.73 4.50
C THR A 37 7.43 -3.68 3.43
N ALA A 38 6.17 -3.57 2.99
CA ALA A 38 5.79 -2.57 1.99
C ALA A 38 5.97 -1.14 2.51
N GLU A 39 5.53 -0.84 3.74
CA GLU A 39 5.67 0.48 4.37
C GLU A 39 7.13 0.86 4.62
N ILE A 40 7.95 -0.06 5.14
CA ILE A 40 9.37 0.22 5.38
C ILE A 40 10.10 0.49 4.07
N VAL A 41 9.80 -0.26 3.01
CA VAL A 41 10.39 -0.05 1.69
C VAL A 41 9.89 1.27 1.10
N LEU A 42 8.60 1.58 1.25
CA LEU A 42 8.03 2.83 0.76
C LEU A 42 8.69 4.05 1.40
N GLU A 43 8.87 4.03 2.73
CA GLU A 43 9.54 5.08 3.48
C GLU A 43 10.99 5.29 2.98
N ARG A 44 11.71 4.20 2.69
CA ARG A 44 13.06 4.29 2.11
C ARG A 44 13.06 4.84 0.69
N LEU A 45 12.10 4.47 -0.14
CA LEU A 45 11.99 4.96 -1.52
C LEU A 45 11.61 6.44 -1.55
N GLU A 46 10.80 6.89 -0.60
CA GLU A 46 10.44 8.30 -0.43
C GLU A 46 11.66 9.14 -0.01
N GLN A 47 12.42 8.66 0.97
CA GLN A 47 13.62 9.34 1.48
C GLN A 47 14.83 9.28 0.54
N ALA A 48 14.80 8.42 -0.47
CA ALA A 48 15.86 8.35 -1.47
C ALA A 48 16.04 9.72 -2.13
N VAL A 49 17.27 10.23 -2.19
CA VAL A 49 17.57 11.50 -2.87
C VAL A 49 17.50 11.31 -4.38
N GLU A 50 17.94 10.14 -4.86
CA GLU A 50 17.88 9.77 -6.28
C GLU A 50 16.48 9.26 -6.67
N ALA A 51 16.23 9.18 -7.98
CA ALA A 51 15.00 8.58 -8.48
C ALA A 51 14.92 7.11 -8.00
N PRO A 52 13.81 6.68 -7.37
CA PRO A 52 13.68 5.31 -6.90
C PRO A 52 13.75 4.33 -8.06
N ASP A 53 14.38 3.17 -7.86
CA ASP A 53 14.38 2.10 -8.86
C ASP A 53 12.94 1.77 -9.29
N PRO A 54 12.61 1.92 -10.59
CA PRO A 54 11.26 1.64 -11.09
C PRO A 54 10.77 0.23 -10.79
N ALA A 55 11.67 -0.76 -10.70
CA ALA A 55 11.30 -2.13 -10.36
C ALA A 55 10.95 -2.27 -8.87
N ALA A 56 11.65 -1.57 -7.98
CA ALA A 56 11.30 -1.52 -6.56
C ALA A 56 9.95 -0.82 -6.33
N ALA A 57 9.72 0.32 -6.97
CA ALA A 57 8.46 1.05 -6.89
C ALA A 57 7.27 0.20 -7.37
N MET A 58 7.45 -0.55 -8.47
CA MET A 58 6.40 -1.43 -8.99
C MET A 58 6.09 -2.62 -8.08
N ARG A 59 7.09 -3.17 -7.37
CA ARG A 59 6.83 -4.23 -6.37
C ARG A 59 5.95 -3.75 -5.24
N VAL A 60 6.23 -2.55 -4.71
CA VAL A 60 5.40 -1.95 -3.66
C VAL A 60 4.00 -1.64 -4.20
N TYR A 61 3.91 -1.14 -5.44
CA TYR A 61 2.63 -0.96 -6.12
C TYR A 61 1.82 -2.25 -6.18
N GLU A 62 2.39 -3.37 -6.61
CA GLU A 62 1.66 -4.65 -6.69
C GLU A 62 1.19 -5.17 -5.33
N GLN A 63 1.94 -4.89 -4.26
CA GLN A 63 1.57 -5.26 -2.89
C GLN A 63 0.42 -4.41 -2.37
N ILE A 64 0.50 -3.09 -2.54
CA ILE A 64 -0.44 -2.11 -1.96
C ILE A 64 -1.68 -1.94 -2.86
N ALA A 65 -1.54 -1.96 -4.19
CA ALA A 65 -2.67 -1.73 -5.10
C ALA A 65 -3.75 -2.82 -5.06
N ARG A 66 -3.48 -3.97 -4.43
CA ARG A 66 -4.50 -5.00 -4.18
C ARG A 66 -5.45 -4.64 -3.04
N SER A 67 -5.05 -3.75 -2.12
CA SER A 67 -5.92 -3.30 -1.05
C SER A 67 -6.85 -2.17 -1.51
N ARG A 68 -8.00 -2.05 -0.85
CA ARG A 68 -8.88 -0.88 -1.04
C ARG A 68 -8.28 0.30 -0.29
N VAL A 69 -8.23 1.46 -0.93
CA VAL A 69 -7.84 2.71 -0.26
C VAL A 69 -8.90 3.04 0.79
N ARG A 70 -8.49 3.09 2.05
CA ARG A 70 -9.30 3.60 3.16
C ARG A 70 -8.74 4.95 3.58
N ARG A 71 -9.54 5.79 4.25
CA ARG A 71 -9.07 7.07 4.79
C ARG A 71 -7.89 6.88 5.76
N ASP A 72 -7.91 5.82 6.56
CA ASP A 72 -6.83 5.51 7.51
C ASP A 72 -5.51 5.16 6.81
N ASP A 73 -5.56 4.63 5.58
CA ASP A 73 -4.39 4.19 4.81
C ASP A 73 -3.92 5.25 3.78
N LEU A 74 -4.59 6.41 3.74
CA LEU A 74 -4.42 7.40 2.67
C LEU A 74 -2.98 7.90 2.54
N ASP A 75 -2.29 8.09 3.67
CA ASP A 75 -0.89 8.53 3.71
C ASP A 75 0.03 7.58 2.92
N SER A 76 -0.09 6.27 3.15
CA SER A 76 0.68 5.26 2.44
C SER A 76 0.40 5.26 0.94
N PHE A 77 -0.85 5.50 0.53
CA PHE A 77 -1.19 5.63 -0.90
C PHE A 77 -0.66 6.93 -1.52
N VAL A 78 -0.66 8.05 -0.78
CA VAL A 78 -0.08 9.33 -1.23
C VAL A 78 1.42 9.19 -1.43
N LYS A 79 2.12 8.59 -0.46
CA LYS A 79 3.55 8.28 -0.55
C LYS A 79 3.85 7.38 -1.75
N LEU A 80 3.05 6.34 -1.96
CA LEU A 80 3.19 5.46 -3.12
C LEU A 80 3.03 6.22 -4.45
N GLY A 81 2.03 7.10 -4.55
CA GLY A 81 1.83 7.96 -5.72
C GLY A 81 3.08 8.80 -6.02
N GLN A 82 3.65 9.45 -5.00
CA GLN A 82 4.88 10.24 -5.12
C GLN A 82 6.08 9.43 -5.57
N VAL A 83 6.28 8.25 -4.96
CA VAL A 83 7.37 7.34 -5.34
C VAL A 83 7.23 6.89 -6.80
N LEU A 84 6.01 6.59 -7.24
CA LEU A 84 5.74 6.20 -8.64
C LEU A 84 5.97 7.34 -9.63
N GLU A 85 5.63 8.58 -9.27
CA GLU A 85 5.93 9.76 -10.08
C GLU A 85 7.44 9.95 -10.25
N ARG A 86 8.19 9.86 -9.14
CA ARG A 86 9.66 9.97 -9.15
C ARG A 86 10.33 8.84 -9.92
N ALA A 87 9.73 7.65 -9.92
CA ALA A 87 10.19 6.50 -10.70
C ALA A 87 9.72 6.52 -12.16
N GLU A 88 9.13 7.64 -12.63
CA GLU A 88 8.55 7.83 -13.97
C GLU A 88 7.46 6.81 -14.36
N ARG A 89 6.86 6.12 -13.40
CA ARG A 89 5.76 5.17 -13.61
C ARG A 89 4.42 5.89 -13.61
N ARG A 90 4.27 6.83 -14.54
CA ARG A 90 3.14 7.78 -14.63
C ARG A 90 1.76 7.09 -14.66
N ASP A 91 1.60 6.01 -15.42
CA ASP A 91 0.31 5.29 -15.48
C ASP A 91 -0.10 4.67 -14.14
N ALA A 92 0.84 4.06 -13.42
CA ALA A 92 0.59 3.50 -12.10
C ALA A 92 0.32 4.62 -11.08
N ALA A 93 1.06 5.73 -11.15
CA ALA A 93 0.80 6.90 -10.32
C ALA A 93 -0.61 7.47 -10.54
N ILE A 94 -1.05 7.61 -11.80
CA ILE A 94 -2.41 8.06 -12.14
C ILE A 94 -3.47 7.15 -11.53
N GLU A 95 -3.29 5.83 -11.58
CA GLU A 95 -4.24 4.90 -10.97
C GLU A 95 -4.34 5.09 -9.45
N ILE A 96 -3.21 5.26 -8.77
CA ILE A 96 -3.19 5.52 -7.33
C ILE A 96 -3.85 6.86 -7.01
N TRP A 97 -3.50 7.93 -7.73
CA TRP A 97 -4.08 9.25 -7.52
C TRP A 97 -5.59 9.27 -7.74
N ARG A 98 -6.12 8.54 -8.73
CA ARG A 98 -7.57 8.38 -8.93
C ARG A 98 -8.25 7.77 -7.72
N ARG A 99 -7.66 6.72 -7.14
CA ARG A 99 -8.23 6.06 -5.95
C ARG A 99 -8.17 6.96 -4.72
N VAL A 100 -7.07 7.68 -4.55
CA VAL A 100 -6.87 8.65 -3.45
C VAL A 100 -7.89 9.80 -3.53
N VAL A 101 -8.03 10.43 -4.71
CA VAL A 101 -9.02 11.49 -4.96
C VAL A 101 -10.46 11.00 -4.80
N ALA A 102 -10.75 9.72 -5.11
CA ALA A 102 -12.07 9.15 -4.89
C ALA A 102 -12.45 9.00 -3.40
N VAL A 103 -11.46 8.88 -2.50
CA VAL A 103 -11.66 8.76 -1.05
C VAL A 103 -11.77 10.13 -0.37
N VAL A 104 -11.05 11.13 -0.89
CA VAL A 104 -11.05 12.52 -0.40
C VAL A 104 -11.23 13.48 -1.59
N PRO A 105 -12.43 13.55 -2.18
CA PRO A 105 -12.71 14.40 -3.33
C PRO A 105 -12.57 15.91 -3.04
N GLU A 106 -12.69 16.30 -1.78
CA GLU A 106 -12.56 17.68 -1.29
C GLU A 106 -11.12 18.20 -1.23
N ASP A 107 -10.12 17.33 -1.33
CA ASP A 107 -8.71 17.73 -1.28
C ASP A 107 -8.24 18.23 -2.66
N GLU A 108 -8.18 19.56 -2.79
CA GLU A 108 -7.70 20.24 -3.99
C GLU A 108 -6.24 19.92 -4.29
N GLY A 109 -5.39 19.69 -3.29
CA GLY A 109 -3.99 19.34 -3.46
C GLY A 109 -3.81 17.97 -4.12
N LEU A 110 -4.61 16.99 -3.71
CA LEU A 110 -4.64 15.65 -4.32
C LEU A 110 -5.24 15.68 -5.72
N ARG A 111 -6.28 16.49 -5.94
CA ARG A 111 -6.86 16.72 -7.27
C ARG A 111 -5.86 17.40 -8.22
N MET A 112 -5.10 18.38 -7.73
CA MET A 112 -4.04 19.06 -8.48
C MET A 112 -2.93 18.08 -8.85
N ARG A 113 -2.49 17.23 -7.91
CA ARG A 113 -1.53 16.16 -8.19
C ARG A 113 -2.00 15.27 -9.32
N LEU A 114 -3.22 14.73 -9.26
CA LEU A 114 -3.78 13.89 -10.33
C LEU A 114 -3.78 14.62 -11.69
N ALA A 115 -4.20 15.89 -11.73
CA ALA A 115 -4.24 16.69 -12.94
C ALA A 115 -2.83 16.88 -13.55
N LEU A 116 -1.84 17.19 -12.71
CA LEU A 116 -0.44 17.32 -13.12
C LEU A 116 0.16 16.00 -13.60
N THR A 117 -0.11 14.88 -12.91
CA THR A 117 0.38 13.56 -13.35
C THR A 117 -0.21 13.20 -14.72
N LEU A 118 -1.51 13.44 -14.93
CA LEU A 118 -2.19 13.23 -16.21
C LEU A 118 -1.57 14.11 -17.31
N HIS A 119 -1.30 15.38 -17.02
CA HIS A 119 -0.63 16.31 -17.93
C HIS A 119 0.77 15.81 -18.31
N ASN A 120 1.58 15.42 -17.32
CA ASN A 120 2.95 14.91 -17.53
C ASN A 120 2.98 13.56 -18.26
N ALA A 121 1.87 12.81 -18.22
CA ALA A 121 1.67 11.60 -19.02
C ALA A 121 1.17 11.88 -20.45
N GLY A 122 0.95 13.14 -20.83
CA GLY A 122 0.39 13.54 -22.12
C GLY A 122 -1.12 13.33 -22.26
N ARG A 123 -1.81 12.99 -21.16
CA ARG A 123 -3.25 12.70 -21.13
C ARG A 123 -4.06 13.98 -20.89
N TYR A 124 -3.86 14.97 -21.76
CA TYR A 124 -4.40 16.32 -21.58
C TYR A 124 -5.92 16.37 -21.48
N ALA A 125 -6.63 15.56 -22.29
CA ALA A 125 -8.10 15.49 -22.28
C ALA A 125 -8.65 14.99 -20.93
N GLU A 126 -7.89 14.18 -20.21
CA GLU A 126 -8.31 13.70 -18.88
C GLU A 126 -7.88 14.67 -17.77
N ALA A 127 -6.80 15.44 -17.96
CA ALA A 127 -6.35 16.45 -17.01
C ALA A 127 -7.25 17.70 -16.99
N GLU A 128 -7.74 18.13 -18.15
CA GLU A 128 -8.57 19.33 -18.32
C GLU A 128 -9.75 19.46 -17.33
N PRO A 129 -10.63 18.45 -17.15
CA PRO A 129 -11.74 18.58 -16.21
C PRO A 129 -11.29 18.74 -14.76
N HIS A 130 -10.12 18.19 -14.38
CA HIS A 130 -9.57 18.36 -13.04
C HIS A 130 -9.04 19.78 -12.81
N PHE A 131 -8.30 20.34 -13.79
CA PHE A 131 -7.88 21.75 -13.72
C PHE A 131 -9.07 22.71 -13.73
N ALA A 132 -10.08 22.45 -14.56
CA ALA A 132 -11.28 23.27 -14.63
C ALA A 132 -12.10 23.23 -13.32
N ALA A 133 -12.11 22.10 -12.61
CA ALA A 133 -12.73 22.03 -11.28
C ALA A 133 -11.98 22.92 -10.27
N LEU A 134 -10.65 22.82 -10.21
CA LEU A 134 -9.81 23.61 -9.30
C LEU A 134 -9.93 25.12 -9.53
N LEU A 135 -10.00 25.55 -10.80
CA LEU A 135 -10.17 26.96 -11.14
C LEU A 135 -11.57 27.52 -10.83
N ARG A 136 -12.59 26.66 -10.72
CA ARG A 136 -13.95 27.08 -10.31
C ARG A 136 -14.11 27.11 -8.79
N GLU A 137 -13.41 26.22 -8.09
CA GLU A 137 -13.48 26.08 -6.63
C GLU A 137 -12.59 27.06 -5.88
N GLY A 138 -11.60 27.68 -6.55
CA GLY A 138 -10.87 28.82 -6.02
C GLY A 138 -11.53 30.16 -6.37
N PRO A 139 -12.35 30.77 -5.49
CA PRO A 139 -12.59 32.20 -5.53
C PRO A 139 -11.53 32.93 -4.68
N GLU A 140 -10.84 33.86 -5.34
CA GLU A 140 -10.07 35.00 -4.81
C GLU A 140 -8.85 34.74 -3.90
#